data_AF-A0A437P5X1-F1
#
_entry.id   AF-A0A437P5X1-F1
#
_cell.length_a   1.000
_cell.length_b   1.000
_cell.length_c   1.000
_cell.angle_alpha   90.00
_cell.angle_beta   90.00
_cell.angle_gamma   90.00
#
_symmetry.space_group_name_H-M   'P 1'
#
loop_
_entity.id
_entity.type
_entity.pdbx_description
1 polymer ?
#
loop_
_entity_poly.entity_id
_entity_poly.type
_entity_poly.pdbx_seq_one_letter_code
_entity_poly.pdbx_strand_id
1 'polypeptide(L)'
;MHTNHSPAVTSRSGGNLDLFVVGDDGIVYTTWWYAGIDWAAVTGNWRPIGGFFPAGAPVTAIAKSPSSIDLFLTGNDGVVYTSWWYEG
;
A
#
# COMPACT_ATOMS: atom_id res chain seq x y z
N MET A 1 -1.74 21.44 9.22
CA MET A 1 -2.75 21.26 8.16
C MET A 1 -2.98 19.77 8.05
N HIS A 2 -4.23 19.28 7.97
CA HIS A 2 -4.47 17.85 7.79
C HIS A 2 -4.33 17.51 6.31
N THR A 3 -3.40 16.62 5.99
CA THR A 3 -3.21 16.04 4.66
C THR A 3 -4.28 14.97 4.44
N ASN A 4 -5.04 15.08 3.35
CA ASN A 4 -5.97 14.01 2.98
C ASN A 4 -5.17 12.85 2.41
N HIS A 5 -5.36 11.68 3.01
CA HIS A 5 -4.71 10.45 2.58
C HIS A 5 -5.66 9.62 1.72
N SER A 6 -5.11 8.99 0.69
CA SER A 6 -5.86 8.18 -0.28
C SER A 6 -5.34 6.74 -0.25
N PRO A 7 -5.74 5.92 0.75
CA PRO A 7 -5.29 4.54 0.86
C PRO A 7 -5.88 3.68 -0.26
N ALA A 8 -5.13 2.66 -0.69
CA ALA A 8 -5.60 1.60 -1.57
C ALA A 8 -5.58 0.26 -0.85
N VAL A 9 -6.50 -0.63 -1.20
CA VAL A 9 -6.56 -2.01 -0.69
C VAL A 9 -6.77 -2.97 -1.85
N THR A 10 -6.12 -4.12 -1.80
CA THR A 10 -6.33 -5.23 -2.72
C THR A 10 -6.46 -6.54 -1.96
N SER A 11 -7.01 -7.56 -2.61
CA SER A 11 -7.12 -8.91 -2.09
C SER A 11 -6.49 -9.87 -3.10
N ARG A 12 -5.62 -10.77 -2.62
CA ARG A 12 -4.94 -11.76 -3.48
C ARG A 12 -5.83 -12.98 -3.71
N SER A 13 -6.58 -13.36 -2.68
CA SER A 13 -7.60 -14.41 -2.69
C SER A 13 -8.60 -14.19 -1.54
N GLY A 14 -9.65 -15.01 -1.49
CA GLY A 14 -10.58 -14.96 -0.37
C GLY A 14 -9.86 -15.17 0.97
N GLY A 15 -9.95 -14.18 1.86
CA GLY A 15 -9.39 -14.26 3.21
C GLY A 15 -8.08 -13.49 3.44
N ASN A 16 -7.62 -12.66 2.50
CA ASN A 16 -6.57 -11.68 2.75
C ASN A 16 -6.90 -10.29 2.20
N LEU A 17 -6.35 -9.26 2.84
CA LEU A 17 -6.31 -7.89 2.35
C LEU A 17 -4.92 -7.31 2.58
N ASP A 18 -4.43 -6.56 1.60
CA ASP A 18 -3.17 -5.82 1.67
C ASP A 18 -3.50 -4.34 1.40
N LEU A 19 -3.19 -3.46 2.37
CA LEU A 19 -3.47 -2.02 2.33
C LEU A 19 -2.18 -1.24 2.12
N PHE A 20 -2.26 -0.16 1.34
CA PHE A 20 -1.14 0.72 1.03
C PHE A 20 -1.54 2.19 1.16
N VAL A 21 -0.63 3.03 1.66
CA VAL A 21 -0.85 4.48 1.83
C VAL A 21 0.49 5.23 1.79
N VAL A 22 0.50 6.46 1.26
CA VAL A 22 1.61 7.40 1.43
C VAL A 22 1.40 8.17 2.73
N GLY A 23 2.31 8.02 3.69
CA GLY A 23 2.25 8.72 4.97
C GLY A 23 2.55 10.21 4.88
N ASP A 24 2.40 10.93 5.99
CA ASP A 24 2.74 12.35 6.11
C ASP A 24 4.23 12.63 5.89
N ASP A 25 5.08 11.63 6.08
CA ASP A 25 6.52 11.68 5.81
C ASP A 25 6.87 11.36 4.35
N GLY A 26 5.86 11.18 3.48
CA GLY A 26 6.04 10.87 2.06
C GLY A 26 6.42 9.41 1.77
N ILE A 27 6.58 8.57 2.79
CA ILE A 27 6.95 7.16 2.61
C ILE A 27 5.71 6.32 2.29
N VAL A 28 5.85 5.34 1.40
CA VAL A 28 4.78 4.36 1.17
C VAL A 28 4.83 3.30 2.25
N TYR A 29 3.71 3.08 2.91
CA TYR A 29 3.52 2.06 3.93
C TYR A 29 2.56 0.97 3.47
N THR A 30 2.75 -0.23 4.03
CA THR A 30 1.79 -1.33 3.92
C THR A 30 1.41 -1.89 5.29
N THR A 31 0.19 -2.39 5.37
CA THR A 31 -0.31 -3.24 6.45
C THR A 31 -1.28 -4.27 5.84
N TRP A 32 -1.61 -5.32 6.58
CA TRP A 32 -2.36 -6.44 6.04
C TRP A 32 -3.36 -7.00 7.04
N TRP A 33 -4.27 -7.81 6.53
CA TRP A 33 -5.24 -8.58 7.28
C TRP A 33 -5.39 -9.98 6.68
N TYR A 34 -5.63 -10.96 7.55
CA TYR A 34 -6.02 -12.32 7.19
C TYR A 34 -7.29 -12.73 7.94
N ALA A 35 -8.10 -13.60 7.34
CA ALA A 35 -9.27 -14.16 7.97
C ALA A 35 -8.92 -14.82 9.31
N GLY A 36 -9.65 -14.46 10.36
CA GLY A 36 -9.45 -15.00 11.72
C GLY A 36 -8.45 -14.24 12.59
N ILE A 37 -7.84 -13.16 12.10
CA ILE A 37 -7.00 -12.26 12.91
C ILE A 37 -7.46 -10.80 12.80
N ASP A 38 -6.97 -9.93 13.68
CA ASP A 38 -7.12 -8.48 13.52
C ASP A 38 -6.17 -7.93 12.45
N TRP A 39 -6.44 -6.72 11.98
CA TRP A 39 -5.49 -5.99 11.13
C TRP A 39 -4.14 -5.86 11.82
N ALA A 40 -3.05 -6.10 11.08
CA ALA A 40 -1.70 -5.94 11.61
C ALA A 40 -1.47 -4.53 12.18
N ALA A 41 -2.10 -3.50 11.59
CA ALA A 41 -2.10 -2.12 12.07
C ALA A 41 -2.58 -1.94 13.53
N VAL A 42 -3.46 -2.80 14.06
CA VAL A 42 -3.95 -2.72 15.45
C VAL A 42 -2.81 -2.90 16.45
N THR A 43 -1.81 -3.70 16.09
CA THR A 43 -0.60 -3.94 16.89
C THR A 43 0.58 -3.07 16.44
N GLY A 44 0.31 -2.01 15.68
CA GLY A 44 1.31 -1.08 15.18
C GLY A 44 2.14 -1.60 14.01
N ASN A 45 1.77 -2.72 13.40
CA ASN A 45 2.52 -3.30 12.27
C ASN A 45 2.18 -2.58 10.95
N TRP A 46 2.83 -1.43 10.77
CA TRP A 46 2.99 -0.75 9.50
C TRP A 46 4.41 -0.94 9.01
N ARG A 47 4.57 -1.38 7.77
CA ARG A 47 5.89 -1.60 7.17
C ARG A 47 6.16 -0.56 6.09
N PRO A 48 7.27 0.20 6.17
CA PRO A 48 7.67 1.03 5.05
C PRO A 48 8.11 0.12 3.90
N ILE A 49 7.60 0.38 2.70
CA ILE A 49 8.04 -0.30 1.46
C ILE A 49 8.91 0.61 0.58
N GLY A 50 9.21 1.82 1.06
CA GLY A 50 10.13 2.77 0.45
C GLY A 50 9.46 3.77 -0.49
N GLY A 51 10.28 4.47 -1.28
CA GLY A 51 9.87 5.61 -2.10
C GLY A 51 9.63 6.89 -1.28
N PHE A 52 9.59 8.03 -1.97
CA PHE A 52 9.25 9.33 -1.37
C PHE A 52 8.34 10.09 -2.33
N PHE A 53 7.09 10.28 -1.93
CA PHE A 53 6.03 10.87 -2.74
C PHE A 53 5.39 12.06 -2.01
N PRO A 54 4.62 12.91 -2.71
CA PRO A 54 3.83 13.93 -2.03
C PRO A 54 2.98 13.31 -0.93
N ALA A 55 3.00 13.87 0.27
CA ALA A 55 2.20 13.37 1.40
C ALA A 55 0.71 13.28 0.99
N GLY A 56 0.10 12.11 1.26
CA GLY A 56 -1.27 11.82 0.86
C GLY A 56 -1.49 11.54 -0.63
N ALA A 57 -0.43 11.41 -1.44
CA ALA A 57 -0.55 11.05 -2.85
C ALA A 57 -1.39 9.75 -3.04
N PRO A 58 -2.28 9.70 -4.04
CA PRO A 58 -3.07 8.51 -4.33
C PRO A 58 -2.19 7.30 -4.64
N VAL A 59 -2.55 6.17 -4.03
CA VAL A 59 -1.97 4.87 -4.34
C VAL A 59 -2.98 4.08 -5.17
N THR A 60 -2.51 3.32 -6.15
CA THR A 60 -3.28 2.26 -6.80
C THR A 60 -2.59 0.93 -6.56
N ALA A 61 -3.34 -0.09 -6.14
CA ALA A 61 -2.84 -1.43 -5.92
C ALA A 61 -3.70 -2.44 -6.66
N ILE A 62 -3.07 -3.43 -7.30
CA ILE A 62 -3.77 -4.52 -7.98
C ILE A 62 -3.09 -5.85 -7.68
N ALA A 63 -3.87 -6.84 -7.25
CA ALA A 63 -3.42 -8.22 -7.24
C ALA A 63 -3.69 -8.83 -8.62
N LYS A 64 -2.63 -9.16 -9.37
CA LYS A 64 -2.76 -9.76 -10.72
C LYS A 64 -2.96 -11.28 -10.66
N SER A 65 -2.56 -11.88 -9.54
CA SER A 65 -2.72 -13.30 -9.22
C SER A 65 -2.70 -13.47 -7.69
N PRO A 66 -3.03 -14.66 -7.16
CA PRO A 66 -2.87 -14.94 -5.73
C PRO A 66 -1.45 -14.74 -5.19
N SER A 67 -0.44 -14.75 -6.08
CA SER A 67 0.98 -14.64 -5.77
C SER A 67 1.61 -13.31 -6.21
N SER A 68 0.83 -12.30 -6.61
CA SER A 68 1.42 -11.03 -7.07
C SER A 68 0.58 -9.80 -6.77
N ILE A 69 1.26 -8.70 -6.46
CA ILE A 69 0.67 -7.37 -6.31
C ILE A 69 1.57 -6.35 -7.04
N ASP A 70 0.96 -5.47 -7.82
CA ASP A 70 1.61 -4.28 -8.36
C ASP A 70 1.03 -3.02 -7.71
N LEU A 71 1.90 -2.05 -7.43
CA LEU A 71 1.58 -0.72 -6.93
C LEU A 71 1.95 0.36 -7.95
N PHE A 72 1.13 1.40 -8.03
CA PHE A 72 1.38 2.57 -8.88
C PHE A 72 1.09 3.87 -8.13
N LEU A 73 1.99 4.84 -8.28
CA LEU A 73 1.93 6.16 -7.65
C LEU A 73 2.47 7.22 -8.61
N THR A 74 2.06 8.48 -8.45
CA THR A 74 2.61 9.61 -9.22
C THR A 74 3.52 10.46 -8.34
N GLY A 75 4.76 10.68 -8.80
CA GLY A 75 5.73 11.55 -8.13
C GLY A 75 5.43 13.04 -8.32
N ASN A 76 6.20 13.88 -7.62
CA ASN A 76 6.08 15.35 -7.74
C ASN A 76 6.49 15.87 -9.14
N ASP A 77 7.20 15.05 -9.91
CA ASP A 77 7.60 15.31 -11.30
C ASP A 77 6.52 14.89 -12.32
N GLY A 78 5.36 14.39 -11.85
CA GLY A 78 4.28 13.92 -12.71
C GLY A 78 4.54 12.55 -13.34
N VAL A 79 5.63 11.86 -12.96
CA VAL A 79 5.97 10.54 -13.47
C VAL A 79 5.26 9.45 -12.65
N VAL A 80 4.84 8.38 -13.33
CA VAL A 80 4.30 7.19 -12.67
C VAL A 80 5.44 6.28 -12.24
N TYR A 81 5.45 5.93 -10.95
CA TYR A 81 6.36 4.99 -10.33
C TYR A 81 5.61 3.71 -10.00
N THR A 82 6.34 2.59 -10.02
CA THR A 82 5.79 1.28 -9.67
C THR A 82 6.71 0.53 -8.72
N SER A 83 6.11 -0.29 -7.87
CA SER A 83 6.77 -1.32 -7.09
C SER A 83 5.89 -2.56 -7.14
N TRP A 84 6.48 -3.74 -6.91
CA TRP A 84 5.75 -4.99 -7.00
C TRP A 84 6.20 -5.96 -5.93
N TRP A 85 5.30 -6.87 -5.60
CA TRP A 85 5.55 -8.04 -4.77
C TRP A 85 5.14 -9.30 -5.51
N TYR A 86 5.93 -10.37 -5.34
CA TYR A 86 5.66 -11.69 -5.88
C TYR A 86 6.06 -12.77 -4.87
N GLU A 87 5.23 -13.80 -4.74
CA GLU A 87 5.50 -15.02 -3.98
C GLU A 87 5.84 -16.17 -4.94
N GLY A 88 7.03 -16.76 -4.75
CA GLY A 88 7.60 -17.82 -5.58
C GLY A 88 7.61 -19.16 -4.88
#